data_AF-A0A1Y4T7A3-F1
#
_entry.id   AF-A0A1Y4T7A3-F1
#
_cell.length_a   1.000
_cell.length_b   1.000
_cell.length_c   1.000
_cell.angle_alpha   90.00
_cell.angle_beta   90.00
_cell.angle_gamma   90.00
#
_symmetry.space_group_name_H-M   'P 1'
#
loop_
_entity.id
_entity.type
_entity.pdbx_description
1 polymer ?
#
loop_
_entity_poly.entity_id
_entity_poly.type
_entity_poly.pdbx_seq_one_letter_code
_entity_poly.pdbx_strand_id
1 'polypeptide(L)' 'MLCPLCKVEMRVESHTAVVGDDSPLTETQVMLVQEFFCRNPQCERYGGGCVDRVTHPVPLIRL' A
#
# COMPACT_ATOMS: atom_id res chain seq x y z
N MET A 1 8.55 -6.56 -2.84
CA MET A 1 8.48 -6.31 -4.29
C MET A 1 9.77 -5.70 -4.79
N LEU A 2 10.14 -5.94 -6.05
CA LEU A 2 11.35 -5.38 -6.68
C LEU A 2 11.00 -4.11 -7.48
N CYS A 3 11.87 -3.10 -7.44
CA CYS A 3 11.71 -1.91 -8.28
C CYS A 3 11.74 -2.33 -9.76
N PRO A 4 10.79 -1.89 -10.61
CA PRO A 4 10.74 -2.33 -12.00
C PRO A 4 11.95 -1.87 -12.82
N LEU A 5 12.64 -0.80 -12.40
CA LEU A 5 13.84 -0.28 -13.07
C LEU A 5 15.11 -0.98 -12.59
N CYS A 6 15.50 -0.75 -11.34
CA CYS A 6 16.80 -1.22 -10.83
C CYS A 6 16.78 -2.62 -10.22
N LYS A 7 15.62 -3.27 -10.13
CA LYS A 7 15.41 -4.63 -9.59
C LYS A 7 15.86 -4.85 -8.13
N VAL A 8 16.20 -3.78 -7.41
CA VAL A 8 16.46 -3.83 -5.96
C VAL A 8 15.13 -3.90 -5.18
N GLU A 9 15.14 -4.58 -4.04
CA GLU A 9 14.00 -4.62 -3.12
C GLU A 9 13.56 -3.21 -2.69
N MET A 10 12.27 -2.96 -2.79
CA MET A 10 11.66 -1.69 -2.39
C MET A 10 11.40 -1.66 -0.88
N ARG A 11 11.42 -0.45 -0.32
CA ARG A 11 10.88 -0.20 1.03
C ARG A 11 9.35 -0.21 0.96
N VAL A 12 8.69 -0.70 2.01
CA VAL A 12 7.23 -0.66 2.14
C VAL A 12 6.84 0.29 3.27
N GLU A 13 5.81 1.09 3.05
CA GLU A 13 5.04 1.77 4.09
C GLU A 13 3.61 1.24 4.08
N SER A 14 3.03 1.02 5.25
CA SER A 14 1.69 0.43 5.37
C SER A 14 0.80 1.31 6.23
N HIS A 15 -0.45 1.46 5.82
CA HIS A 15 -1.50 2.10 6.61
C HIS A 15 -2.85 1.40 6.38
N THR A 16 -3.79 1.64 7.28
CA THR A 16 -5.17 1.19 7.09
C THR A 16 -5.99 2.30 6.44
N ALA A 17 -6.90 1.92 5.56
CA ALA A 17 -7.93 2.79 5.00
C ALA A 17 -9.31 2.20 5.30
N VAL A 18 -10.29 3.04 5.58
CA VAL A 18 -11.68 2.63 5.78
C VAL A 18 -12.49 3.07 4.57
N VAL A 19 -13.27 2.16 4.00
CA VAL A 19 -14.16 2.42 2.87
C VAL A 19 -15.59 2.02 3.21
N GLY A 20 -16.58 2.69 2.62
CA GLY A 20 -18.00 2.39 2.83
C GLY A 20 -18.59 2.87 4.16
N ASP A 21 -17.91 3.79 4.86
CA ASP A 21 -18.32 4.34 6.17
C ASP A 21 -19.07 5.70 6.08
N ASP A 22 -19.55 6.05 4.88
CA ASP A 22 -20.26 7.29 4.60
C ASP A 22 -21.78 7.17 4.80
N SER A 23 -22.29 5.96 4.99
CA SER A 23 -23.72 5.67 5.16
C SER A 23 -23.94 4.41 6.00
N PRO A 24 -25.02 4.33 6.81
CA PRO A 24 -25.39 3.09 7.49
C PRO A 24 -25.88 1.98 6.55
N LEU A 25 -26.10 2.28 5.26
CA LEU A 25 -26.54 1.32 4.26
C LEU A 25 -25.40 0.68 3.48
N THR A 26 -24.18 1.18 3.63
CA THR A 26 -22.97 0.64 2.99
C THR A 26 -22.18 -0.16 4.00
N GLU A 27 -21.65 -1.32 3.57
CA GLU A 27 -20.82 -2.14 4.43
C GLU A 27 -19.44 -1.48 4.61
N THR A 28 -19.12 -1.12 5.85
CA THR A 28 -17.80 -0.61 6.22
C THR A 28 -16.75 -1.71 6.11
N GLN A 29 -15.69 -1.46 5.34
CA GLN A 29 -14.55 -2.36 5.19
C GLN A 29 -13.24 -1.67 5.58
N VAL A 30 -12.39 -2.40 6.30
CA VAL A 30 -11.02 -1.98 6.60
C VAL A 30 -10.09 -2.59 5.56
N MET A 31 -9.30 -1.76 4.91
CA MET A 31 -8.33 -2.15 3.89
C MET A 31 -6.92 -1.95 4.43
N LEU A 32 -6.03 -2.93 4.22
CA LEU A 32 -4.59 -2.73 4.39
C LEU A 32 -4.03 -2.20 3.08
N VAL A 33 -3.44 -1.01 3.14
CA VAL A 33 -2.77 -0.36 2.01
C VAL A 33 -1.27 -0.48 2.23
N GLN A 34 -0.57 -1.04 1.25
CA GLN A 34 0.88 -1.16 1.23
C GLN A 34 1.43 -0.39 0.03
N GLU A 35 2.27 0.59 0.31
CA GLU A 35 2.91 1.45 -0.69
C GLU A 35 4.40 1.14 -0.77
N PHE A 36 4.92 1.05 -1.99
CA PHE A 36 6.28 0.61 -2.25
C PHE A 36 7.12 1.73 -2.86
N PHE A 37 8.31 1.93 -2.30
CA PHE A 37 9.21 3.03 -2.68
C PHE A 37 10.59 2.50 -3.04
N CYS A 38 11.17 3.05 -4.11
CA CYS A 38 12.55 2.72 -4.47
C CYS A 38 13.51 3.28 -3.42
N ARG A 39 14.40 2.42 -2.90
CA ARG A 39 15.38 2.78 -1.87
C ARG A 39 16.83 2.78 -2.36
N ASN A 40 17.07 2.49 -3.64
CA ASN A 40 18.41 2.43 -4.20
C ASN A 40 18.86 3.84 -4.62
N PRO A 41 19.87 4.47 -3.98
CA PRO A 41 20.32 5.83 -4.30
C PRO A 41 20.78 6.07 -5.74
N GLN A 42 21.15 5.01 -6.46
CA GLN A 42 21.60 5.10 -7.85
C GLN A 42 20.47 4.90 -8.88
N CYS A 43 19.25 4.65 -8.42
CA CYS A 43 18.10 4.52 -9.30
C CYS A 43 17.48 5.89 -9.59
N GLU A 44 17.06 6.13 -10.82
CA GLU A 44 16.33 7.36 -11.20
C GLU A 44 15.02 7.56 -10.41
N ARG A 45 14.45 6.48 -9.86
CA ARG A 45 13.26 6.53 -8.99
C ARG A 45 13.59 6.75 -7.51
N TYR A 46 14.86 6.86 -7.13
CA TYR A 46 15.23 7.10 -5.74
C TYR A 46 14.67 8.42 -5.23
N GLY A 47 14.09 8.41 -4.03
CA GLY A 47 13.46 9.61 -3.45
C GLY A 47 12.21 10.10 -4.19
N GLY A 48 11.77 9.38 -5.24
CA GLY A 48 10.51 9.63 -5.93
C GLY A 48 9.31 9.15 -5.12
N GLY A 49 8.12 9.35 -5.68
CA GLY A 49 6.86 8.92 -5.07
C GLY A 49 6.65 7.40 -5.05
N CYS A 50 5.45 7.02 -4.64
CA CYS A 50 4.99 5.63 -4.62
C CYS A 50 5.18 4.98 -6.00
N VAL A 51 5.91 3.87 -6.04
CA VAL A 51 6.20 3.11 -7.26
C VAL A 51 5.08 2.13 -7.55
N ASP A 52 4.53 1.52 -6.51
CA ASP A 52 3.44 0.56 -6.61
C ASP A 52 2.62 0.56 -5.31
N ARG A 53 1.34 0.21 -5.41
CA ARG A 53 0.40 0.14 -4.29
C ARG A 53 -0.39 -1.16 -4.36
N VAL A 54 -0.38 -1.91 -3.26
CA VAL A 54 -1.23 -3.08 -3.07
C VAL A 54 -2.26 -2.77 -1.99
N THR A 55 -3.51 -3.11 -2.26
CA THR A 55 -4.61 -2.92 -1.31
C THR A 55 -5.38 -4.22 -1.17
N HIS A 56 -5.62 -4.66 0.07
CA HIS A 56 -6.41 -5.86 0.33
C HIS A 56 -7.29 -5.69 1.57
N PRO A 57 -8.48 -6.29 1.58
CA PRO A 57 -9.37 -6.24 2.74
C PRO A 57 -8.73 -6.95 3.93
N VAL A 58 -8.85 -6.35 5.12
CA VAL A 58 -8.49 -6.97 6.40
C VAL A 58 -9.70 -7.78 6.87
N PRO A 59 -9.57 -9.12 7.05
CA PRO A 59 -10.66 -9.91 7.57
C PRO A 59 -11.01 -9.46 8.99
N LEU A 60 -12.23 -8.97 9.18
CA LEU A 60 -12.74 -8.68 10.51
C LEU A 60 -13.13 -10.01 11.17
N ILE A 61 -12.24 -10.57 11.97
CA ILE A 61 -12.58 -11.70 12.83
C ILE A 61 -13.50 -11.16 13.92
N ARG A 62 -14.77 -11.57 13.90
CA ARG A 62 -15.70 -11.30 15.01
C ARG A 62 -15.19 -12.08 16.22
N LEU A 63 -14.64 -11.37 17.20
CA LEU A 63 -14.27 -11.90 18.51
C LEU A 63 -15.50 -12.27 19.33
#